data_AF-A0A1S2LYJ7-F1
#
_entry.id   AF-A0A1S2LYJ7-F1
#
_cell.length_a   1.000
_cell.length_b   1.000
_cell.length_c   1.000
_cell.angle_alpha   90.00
_cell.angle_beta   90.00
_cell.angle_gamma   90.00
#
_symmetry.space_group_name_H-M   'P 1'
#
loop_
_entity.id
_entity.type
_entity.pdbx_description
1 polymer ?
#
loop_
_entity_poly.entity_id
_entity_poly.type
_entity_poly.pdbx_seq_one_letter_code
_entity_poly.pdbx_strand_id
1 'polypeptide(L)'
;MKDIETKKEFVQLRAKGMSFNKIASILKVSKTTLVGWSKEFEREIANLKVMELDELQQMYYVQKQKRIELFGNQLERIITELETRDLSDVQTEKLLELKLKYLDFLKREEIDLSLQIEEEDDLDQLLESFNKSIKRVNI
;
A
#
# COMPACT_ATOMS: atom_id res chain seq x y z
N MET A 1 -2.82 41.08 -7.68
CA MET A 1 -2.40 39.65 -7.77
C MET A 1 -2.66 39.01 -6.43
N LYS A 2 -3.19 37.78 -6.38
CA LYS A 2 -3.20 36.99 -5.13
C LYS A 2 -1.82 36.40 -4.90
N ASP A 3 -1.50 36.17 -3.64
CA ASP A 3 -0.20 35.71 -3.21
C ASP A 3 0.11 34.29 -3.73
N ILE A 4 1.39 34.02 -4.00
CA ILE A 4 1.90 32.74 -4.49
C ILE A 4 1.58 31.63 -3.49
N GLU A 5 1.61 31.95 -2.19
CA GLU A 5 1.29 31.02 -1.12
C GLU A 5 -0.18 30.55 -1.17
N THR A 6 -1.12 31.46 -1.47
CA THR A 6 -2.55 31.10 -1.63
C THR A 6 -2.77 30.14 -2.81
N LYS A 7 -2.02 30.31 -3.90
CA LYS A 7 -2.10 29.40 -5.05
C LYS A 7 -1.52 28.02 -4.71
N LYS A 8 -0.41 27.96 -3.96
CA LYS A 8 0.15 26.70 -3.45
C LYS A 8 -0.84 25.99 -2.52
N GLU A 9 -1.46 26.71 -1.59
CA GLU A 9 -2.46 26.16 -0.69
C GLU A 9 -3.69 25.64 -1.46
N PHE A 10 -4.14 26.36 -2.50
CA PHE A 10 -5.18 25.87 -3.41
C PHE A 10 -4.81 24.52 -4.03
N VAL A 11 -3.60 24.40 -4.59
CA VAL A 11 -3.12 23.17 -5.24
C VAL A 11 -3.14 22.00 -4.26
N GLN A 12 -2.63 22.19 -3.04
CA GLN A 12 -2.64 21.18 -1.98
C GLN A 12 -4.06 20.77 -1.57
N LEU A 13 -4.94 21.73 -1.28
CA LEU A 13 -6.33 21.44 -0.88
C LEU A 13 -7.10 20.73 -1.99
N ARG A 14 -6.79 21.03 -3.25
CA ARG A 14 -7.45 20.44 -4.40
C ARG A 14 -6.94 19.05 -4.73
N ALA A 15 -5.64 18.79 -4.51
CA ALA A 15 -5.05 17.46 -4.58
C ALA A 15 -5.75 16.50 -3.59
N LYS A 16 -5.97 16.95 -2.35
CA LYS A 16 -6.74 16.26 -1.28
C LYS A 16 -8.24 16.06 -1.57
N GLY A 17 -8.71 16.39 -2.77
CA GLY A 17 -10.08 16.14 -3.20
C GLY A 17 -11.13 17.15 -2.71
N MET A 18 -10.76 18.24 -2.01
CA MET A 18 -11.74 19.19 -1.48
C MET A 18 -12.53 19.92 -2.58
N SER A 19 -13.83 20.10 -2.36
CA SER A 19 -14.70 20.82 -3.30
C SER A 19 -14.34 22.31 -3.41
N PHE A 20 -14.55 22.91 -4.59
CA PHE A 20 -14.34 24.35 -4.79
C PHE A 20 -15.11 25.23 -3.82
N ASN A 21 -16.31 24.83 -3.38
CA ASN A 21 -17.10 25.61 -2.43
C ASN A 21 -16.42 25.70 -1.05
N LYS A 22 -15.87 24.58 -0.57
CA LYS A 22 -15.11 24.55 0.70
C LYS A 22 -13.83 25.39 0.59
N ILE A 23 -13.08 25.20 -0.48
CA ILE A 23 -11.83 25.94 -0.71
C ILE A 23 -12.07 27.44 -0.87
N ALA A 24 -13.13 27.84 -1.57
CA ALA A 24 -13.50 29.25 -1.74
C ALA A 24 -13.75 29.94 -0.39
N SER A 25 -14.34 29.21 0.56
CA SER A 25 -14.60 29.68 1.92
C SER A 25 -13.30 29.80 2.73
N ILE A 26 -12.40 28.82 2.61
CA ILE A 26 -11.10 28.78 3.31
C ILE A 26 -10.19 29.92 2.81
N LEU A 27 -9.97 29.97 1.51
CA LEU A 27 -9.02 30.91 0.89
C LEU A 27 -9.62 32.30 0.65
N LYS A 28 -10.91 32.50 0.99
CA LYS A 28 -11.68 33.74 0.74
C LYS A 28 -11.54 34.21 -0.72
N VAL A 29 -11.77 33.30 -1.65
CA VAL A 29 -11.66 33.55 -3.09
C VAL A 29 -12.92 33.15 -3.82
N SER A 30 -13.21 33.78 -4.97
CA SER A 30 -14.37 33.41 -5.78
C SER A 30 -14.18 32.02 -6.39
N LYS A 31 -15.28 31.28 -6.58
CA LYS A 31 -15.27 29.98 -7.26
C LYS A 31 -14.72 30.09 -8.69
N THR A 32 -15.03 31.17 -9.40
CA THR A 32 -14.51 31.44 -10.76
C THR A 32 -12.98 31.52 -10.76
N THR A 33 -12.39 32.16 -9.75
CA THR A 33 -10.93 32.20 -9.57
C THR A 33 -10.35 30.80 -9.40
N LEU A 34 -10.98 29.95 -8.58
CA LEU A 34 -10.53 28.57 -8.38
C LEU A 34 -10.65 27.69 -9.62
N VAL A 35 -11.68 27.90 -10.44
CA VAL A 35 -11.82 27.19 -11.71
C VAL A 35 -10.69 27.59 -12.67
N GLY A 36 -10.33 28.88 -12.71
CA GLY A 36 -9.16 29.35 -13.46
C GLY A 36 -7.87 28.69 -12.98
N TRP A 37 -7.61 28.72 -11.68
CA TRP A 37 -6.43 28.08 -11.09
C TRP A 37 -6.41 26.55 -11.27
N SER A 38 -7.58 25.90 -11.28
CA SER A 38 -7.66 24.46 -11.52
C SER A 38 -7.18 24.08 -12.91
N LYS A 39 -7.36 24.95 -13.91
CA LYS A 39 -6.83 24.77 -15.27
C LYS A 39 -5.34 25.11 -15.31
N GLU A 40 -4.94 26.20 -14.65
CA GLU A 40 -3.55 26.64 -14.57
C GLU A 40 -2.63 25.57 -13.94
N PHE A 41 -3.08 24.94 -12.85
CA PHE A 41 -2.31 23.98 -12.05
C PHE A 41 -2.78 22.54 -12.21
N GLU A 42 -3.44 22.20 -13.32
CA GLU A 42 -4.02 20.87 -13.55
C GLU A 42 -3.00 19.75 -13.36
N ARG A 43 -1.81 19.89 -13.97
CA ARG A 43 -0.73 18.92 -13.87
C ARG A 43 -0.18 18.79 -12.45
N GLU A 44 0.02 19.91 -11.75
CA GLU A 44 0.53 19.89 -10.37
C GLU A 44 -0.45 19.21 -9.42
N ILE A 45 -1.75 19.51 -9.56
CA ILE A 45 -2.81 18.86 -8.79
C ILE A 45 -2.87 17.36 -9.09
N ALA A 46 -2.72 16.96 -10.36
CA ALA A 46 -2.71 15.56 -10.76
C ALA A 46 -1.49 14.80 -10.19
N ASN A 47 -0.30 15.38 -10.31
CA ASN A 47 0.93 14.77 -9.78
C ASN A 47 0.87 14.60 -8.25
N LEU A 48 0.42 15.61 -7.52
CA LEU A 48 0.26 15.50 -6.06
C LEU A 48 -0.75 14.42 -5.67
N LYS A 49 -1.84 14.25 -6.41
CA LYS A 49 -2.79 13.15 -6.17
C LYS A 49 -2.14 11.78 -6.36
N VAL A 50 -1.33 11.63 -7.40
CA VAL A 50 -0.59 10.39 -7.64
C VAL A 50 0.36 10.11 -6.49
N MET A 51 1.11 11.12 -6.02
CA MET A 51 2.02 10.96 -4.89
C MET A 51 1.29 10.61 -3.58
N GLU A 52 0.17 11.27 -3.28
CA GLU A 52 -0.64 10.93 -2.09
C GLU A 52 -1.21 9.49 -2.17
N LEU A 53 -1.60 9.05 -3.37
CA LEU A 53 -2.07 7.67 -3.59
C LEU A 53 -0.94 6.64 -3.47
N ASP A 54 0.23 6.93 -4.02
CA ASP A 54 1.42 6.08 -3.90
C ASP A 54 1.85 5.95 -2.43
N GLU A 55 1.94 7.05 -1.70
CA GLU A 55 2.23 7.04 -0.27
C GLU A 55 1.20 6.19 0.51
N LEU A 56 -0.09 6.35 0.21
CA LEU A 56 -1.14 5.55 0.82
C LEU A 56 -1.00 4.06 0.50
N GLN A 57 -0.73 3.73 -0.76
CA GLN A 57 -0.52 2.36 -1.22
C GLN A 57 0.70 1.72 -0.55
N GLN A 58 1.82 2.44 -0.47
CA GLN A 58 3.03 2.00 0.24
C GLN A 58 2.73 1.75 1.72
N MET A 59 1.99 2.65 2.38
CA MET A 59 1.59 2.48 3.77
C MET A 59 0.73 1.22 3.98
N TYR A 60 -0.26 0.99 3.11
CA TYR A 60 -1.07 -0.24 3.16
C TYR A 60 -0.24 -1.49 2.88
N TYR A 61 0.69 -1.43 1.94
CA TYR A 61 1.59 -2.55 1.62
C TYR A 61 2.48 -2.91 2.81
N VAL A 62 3.14 -1.92 3.43
CA VAL A 62 3.94 -2.11 4.65
C VAL A 62 3.09 -2.67 5.79
N GLN A 63 1.86 -2.17 5.95
CA GLN A 63 0.95 -2.69 6.97
C GLN A 63 0.57 -4.15 6.72
N LYS A 64 0.29 -4.51 5.46
CA LYS A 64 -0.02 -5.89 5.06
C LYS A 64 1.19 -6.80 5.29
N GLN A 65 2.39 -6.39 4.90
CA GLN A 65 3.63 -7.14 5.15
C GLN A 65 3.79 -7.44 6.65
N LYS A 66 3.64 -6.43 7.52
CA LYS A 66 3.71 -6.61 8.97
C LYS A 66 2.68 -7.61 9.51
N ARG A 67 1.46 -7.64 8.95
CA ARG A 67 0.44 -8.63 9.34
C ARG A 67 0.82 -10.03 8.89
N ILE A 68 1.35 -10.20 7.68
CA ILE A 68 1.83 -11.48 7.17
C ILE A 68 2.96 -12.01 8.06
N GLU A 69 3.97 -11.18 8.37
CA GLU A 69 5.07 -11.54 9.27
C GLU A 69 4.56 -11.94 10.66
N LEU A 70 3.64 -11.15 11.23
CA LEU A 70 3.05 -11.45 12.53
C LEU A 70 2.32 -12.79 12.54
N PHE A 71 1.44 -13.04 11.57
CA PHE A 71 0.66 -14.28 11.50
C PHE A 71 1.54 -15.49 11.21
N GLY A 72 2.54 -15.35 10.32
CA GLY A 72 3.53 -16.39 10.02
C GLY A 72 4.33 -16.80 11.26
N ASN A 73 4.88 -15.82 11.98
CA ASN A 73 5.65 -16.09 13.21
C ASN A 73 4.82 -16.79 14.29
N GLN A 74 3.54 -16.43 14.45
CA GLN A 74 2.67 -17.13 15.40
C GLN A 74 2.33 -18.55 14.95
N LEU A 75 2.09 -18.74 13.65
CA LEU A 75 1.82 -20.06 13.08
C LEU A 75 3.02 -21.00 13.24
N GLU A 76 4.24 -20.51 13.00
CA GLU A 76 5.47 -21.28 13.19
C GLU A 76 5.59 -21.77 14.64
N ARG A 77 5.39 -20.88 15.62
CA ARG A 77 5.41 -21.27 17.05
C ARG A 77 4.38 -22.35 17.39
N ILE A 78 3.18 -22.27 16.82
CA ILE A 78 2.13 -23.27 17.01
C ILE A 78 2.55 -24.61 16.38
N ILE A 79 3.15 -24.58 15.18
CA ILE A 79 3.64 -25.79 14.50
C ILE A 79 4.75 -26.45 15.31
N THR A 80 5.75 -25.69 15.78
CA THR A 80 6.84 -26.23 16.60
C THR A 80 6.33 -26.86 17.91
N GLU A 81 5.39 -26.21 18.59
CA GLU A 81 4.75 -26.79 19.77
C GLU A 81 3.98 -28.08 19.45
N LEU A 82 3.32 -28.15 18.29
CA LEU A 82 2.63 -29.36 17.84
C LEU A 82 3.58 -30.50 17.48
N GLU A 83 4.74 -30.20 16.88
CA GLU A 83 5.75 -31.18 16.47
C GLU A 83 6.49 -31.80 17.66
N THR A 84 6.60 -31.07 18.77
CA THR A 84 7.31 -31.52 19.98
C THR A 84 6.43 -32.31 20.94
N ARG A 85 5.11 -32.27 20.78
CA ARG A 85 4.17 -32.96 21.66
C ARG A 85 4.07 -34.45 21.32
N ASP A 86 4.05 -35.27 22.36
CA ASP A 86 3.66 -36.67 22.24
C ASP A 86 2.13 -36.75 22.04
N LEU A 87 1.73 -37.35 20.93
CA LEU A 87 0.33 -37.45 20.48
C LEU A 87 -0.39 -38.68 21.06
N SER A 88 0.28 -39.42 21.94
CA SER A 88 -0.19 -40.69 22.49
C SER A 88 -1.42 -40.57 23.40
N ASP A 89 -1.64 -39.42 24.07
CA ASP A 89 -2.74 -39.28 25.07
C ASP A 89 -3.37 -37.86 25.20
N VAL A 90 -3.17 -36.93 24.25
CA VAL A 90 -3.46 -35.49 24.50
C VAL A 90 -4.54 -34.87 23.59
N GLN A 91 -5.44 -34.10 24.21
CA GLN A 91 -6.31 -33.13 23.53
C GLN A 91 -5.49 -31.94 22.99
N THR A 92 -5.10 -32.05 21.73
CA THR A 92 -4.37 -31.02 20.97
C THR A 92 -5.28 -30.07 20.20
N GLU A 93 -6.60 -30.20 20.41
CA GLU A 93 -7.66 -29.49 19.68
C GLU A 93 -7.43 -27.99 19.65
N LYS A 94 -7.06 -27.37 20.77
CA LYS A 94 -6.89 -25.91 20.82
C LYS A 94 -5.73 -25.41 19.95
N LEU A 95 -4.63 -26.15 19.89
CA LEU A 95 -3.49 -25.79 19.04
C LEU A 95 -3.82 -26.00 17.55
N LEU A 96 -4.58 -27.05 17.23
CA LEU A 96 -5.07 -27.30 15.87
C LEU A 96 -6.08 -26.22 15.42
N GLU A 97 -7.00 -25.80 16.29
CA GLU A 97 -7.89 -24.67 16.04
C GLU A 97 -7.11 -23.38 15.74
N LEU A 98 -6.10 -23.08 16.57
CA LEU A 98 -5.26 -21.91 16.36
C LEU A 98 -4.48 -22.02 15.06
N LYS A 99 -3.91 -23.19 14.74
CA LYS A 99 -3.22 -23.45 13.46
C LYS A 99 -4.14 -23.13 12.27
N LEU A 100 -5.35 -23.68 12.26
CA LEU A 100 -6.33 -23.44 11.20
C LEU A 100 -6.72 -21.95 11.10
N LYS A 101 -6.90 -21.28 12.24
CA LYS A 101 -7.23 -19.86 12.30
C LYS A 101 -6.12 -18.98 11.71
N TYR A 102 -4.86 -19.23 12.04
CA TYR A 102 -3.74 -18.45 11.52
C TYR A 102 -3.47 -18.73 10.04
N LEU A 103 -3.70 -19.96 9.57
CA LEU A 103 -3.71 -20.28 8.14
C LEU A 103 -4.78 -19.50 7.38
N ASP A 104 -5.99 -19.39 7.93
CA ASP A 104 -7.07 -18.59 7.34
C ASP A 104 -6.73 -17.09 7.33
N PHE A 105 -6.11 -16.57 8.39
CA PHE A 105 -5.63 -15.18 8.41
C PHE A 105 -4.59 -14.91 7.31
N LEU A 106 -3.62 -15.80 7.13
CA LEU A 106 -2.63 -15.69 6.05
C LEU A 106 -3.29 -15.78 4.66
N LYS A 107 -4.23 -16.70 4.47
CA LYS A 107 -4.97 -16.84 3.22
C LYS A 107 -5.73 -15.56 2.85
N ARG A 108 -6.30 -14.86 3.83
CA ARG A 108 -6.97 -13.56 3.61
C ARG A 108 -6.00 -12.44 3.23
N GLU A 109 -4.72 -12.57 3.57
CA GLU A 109 -3.68 -11.61 3.17
C GLU A 109 -3.11 -11.93 1.78
N GLU A 110 -3.42 -13.07 1.17
CA GLU A 110 -3.01 -13.40 -0.20
C GLU A 110 -3.42 -12.29 -1.18
N ILE A 111 -2.49 -11.92 -2.04
CA ILE A 111 -2.74 -11.06 -3.19
C ILE A 111 -2.58 -11.95 -4.40
N ASP A 112 -3.53 -11.90 -5.33
CA ASP A 112 -3.34 -12.49 -6.64
C ASP A 112 -2.24 -11.69 -7.35
N LEU A 113 -1.02 -12.22 -7.36
CA LEU A 113 0.13 -11.64 -8.03
C LEU A 113 0.02 -11.95 -9.53
N SER A 114 -0.99 -11.39 -10.19
CA SER A 114 -1.02 -11.38 -11.65
C SER A 114 0.01 -10.36 -12.13
N LEU A 115 1.16 -10.84 -12.60
CA LEU A 115 2.13 -10.01 -13.29
C LEU A 115 1.47 -9.52 -14.59
N GLN A 116 1.11 -8.24 -14.63
CA GLN A 116 0.74 -7.58 -15.88
C GLN A 116 2.04 -7.19 -16.57
N ILE A 117 2.52 -8.09 -17.42
CA ILE A 117 3.61 -7.80 -18.35
C ILE A 117 2.95 -7.08 -19.51
N GLU A 118 3.17 -5.77 -19.62
CA GLU A 118 2.55 -4.97 -20.69
C GLU A 118 3.25 -5.23 -22.04
N GLU A 119 4.54 -5.57 -22.08
CA GLU A 119 5.27 -5.95 -23.31
C GLU A 119 6.40 -6.98 -23.06
N GLU A 120 6.73 -7.77 -24.07
CA GLU A 120 7.71 -8.88 -24.02
C GLU A 120 9.14 -8.39 -23.69
N ASP A 121 9.50 -7.17 -24.11
CA ASP A 121 10.80 -6.53 -23.83
C ASP A 121 10.98 -6.15 -22.34
N ASP A 122 9.89 -5.89 -21.61
CA ASP A 122 9.93 -5.60 -20.17
C ASP A 122 10.24 -6.85 -19.34
N LEU A 123 9.88 -8.03 -19.85
CA LEU A 123 10.14 -9.30 -19.18
C LEU A 123 11.64 -9.60 -19.11
N ASP A 124 12.36 -9.34 -20.22
CA ASP A 124 13.79 -9.59 -20.31
C ASP A 124 14.59 -8.65 -19.39
N GLN A 125 14.22 -7.36 -19.35
CA GLN A 125 14.84 -6.41 -18.41
C GLN A 125 14.53 -6.76 -16.95
N LEU A 126 13.30 -7.19 -16.66
CA LEU A 126 12.89 -7.57 -15.31
C LEU A 126 13.64 -8.82 -14.85
N LEU A 127 13.74 -9.87 -15.69
CA LEU A 127 14.51 -11.08 -15.39
C LEU A 127 15.99 -10.78 -15.17
N GLU A 128 16.56 -9.84 -15.94
CA GLU A 128 17.93 -9.40 -15.73
C GLU A 128 18.10 -8.67 -14.38
N SER A 129 17.12 -7.86 -13.98
CA SER A 129 17.11 -7.14 -12.69
C SER A 129 16.96 -8.08 -11.48
N PHE A 130 16.10 -9.10 -11.59
CA PHE A 130 15.92 -10.12 -10.56
C PHE A 130 17.18 -10.98 -10.41
N ASN A 131 17.77 -11.43 -11.52
CA ASN A 131 19.03 -12.18 -11.48
C ASN A 131 20.19 -11.35 -10.90
N LYS A 132 20.24 -10.04 -11.17
CA LYS A 132 21.20 -9.12 -10.53
C LYS A 132 20.94 -8.91 -9.03
N SER A 133 19.70 -9.02 -8.58
CA SER A 133 19.34 -8.90 -7.16
C SER A 133 19.65 -10.18 -6.39
N ILE A 134 19.33 -11.36 -6.95
CA ILE A 134 19.66 -12.66 -6.35
C ILE A 134 21.17 -12.85 -6.23
N LYS A 135 21.95 -12.43 -7.24
CA LYS A 135 23.42 -12.46 -7.18
C LYS A 135 24.02 -11.52 -6.14
N ARG A 136 23.31 -10.46 -5.73
CA ARG A 136 23.76 -9.52 -4.69
C ARG A 136 23.47 -10.01 -3.26
N VAL A 137 22.52 -10.93 -3.08
CA VAL A 137 22.18 -11.50 -1.76
C VAL A 137 23.04 -12.72 -1.41
N ASN A 138 23.69 -13.34 -2.41
CA ASN A 138 24.60 -14.48 -2.24
C ASN A 138 26.09 -14.11 -2.16
N ILE A 139 26.43 -12.91 -1.68
CA ILE A 139 27.82 -12.48 -1.40
C ILE A 139 27.95 -12.10 0.06
#